data_AF-A0A2D6M4F3-F1
#
_entry.id   AF-A0A2D6M4F3-F1
#
_cell.length_a   1.000
_cell.length_b   1.000
_cell.length_c   1.000
_cell.angle_alpha   90.00
_cell.angle_beta   90.00
_cell.angle_gamma   90.00
#
_symmetry.space_group_name_H-M   'P 1'
#
loop_
_entity.id
_entity.type
_entity.pdbx_description
1 polymer ?
#
loop_
_entity_poly.entity_id
_entity_poly.type
_entity_poly.pdbx_seq_one_letter_code
_entity_poly.pdbx_strand_id
1 'polypeptide(L)'
;MAEGGPCSQESVPEESVRDAIEQACLRELEALKPGNVHVHAEGHGMTVDDFKASAAIAAAYLSRRSLSVGEKILHAVKDSVASVGCNTNLGIVLLCAPLAQAALAEGEGTLRQRLDRVLRSLSVDDARAVYKAIRIASPAGLGASPEHDVAHEPTVDLREAMAAAAGRDRIAFQYAHDFEDVFGLGVASWREALSVEIPGGMDEAEAAARVYLVFLGGFPDSHIERKYSAAVAQ
;
A
#
# COMPACT_ATOMS: atom_id res chain seq x y z
N MET A 1 42.77 21.30 -8.10
CA MET A 1 41.44 21.41 -8.72
C MET A 1 41.07 20.05 -9.28
N ALA A 2 40.19 19.34 -8.59
CA ALA A 2 39.47 18.20 -9.13
C ALA A 2 38.05 18.35 -8.59
N GLU A 3 37.17 18.91 -9.43
CA GLU A 3 35.76 19.10 -9.15
C GLU A 3 35.10 17.72 -9.12
N GLY A 4 34.66 17.28 -7.95
CA GLY A 4 33.71 16.18 -7.83
C GLY A 4 32.36 16.68 -8.32
N GLY A 5 32.03 16.37 -9.58
CA GLY A 5 30.71 16.63 -10.13
C GLY A 5 29.62 15.94 -9.31
N PRO A 6 28.42 16.54 -9.18
CA PRO A 6 27.32 15.93 -8.44
C PRO A 6 26.97 14.58 -9.06
N CYS A 7 26.93 13.54 -8.23
CA CYS A 7 26.48 12.21 -8.61
C CYS A 7 24.99 12.30 -8.92
N SER A 8 24.66 12.56 -10.19
CA SER A 8 23.30 12.50 -10.71
C SER A 8 22.78 11.08 -10.53
N GLN A 9 21.93 10.86 -9.52
CA GLN A 9 21.24 9.57 -9.37
C GLN A 9 20.28 9.41 -10.54
N GLU A 10 20.53 8.43 -11.39
CA GLU A 10 19.66 8.03 -12.48
C GLU A 10 18.25 7.75 -11.96
N SER A 11 17.24 8.20 -12.70
CA SER A 11 15.84 7.95 -12.35
C SER A 11 15.55 6.45 -12.40
N VAL A 12 14.96 5.90 -11.34
CA VAL A 12 14.63 4.45 -11.25
C VAL A 12 13.70 4.08 -12.40
N PRO A 13 14.03 3.11 -13.28
CA PRO A 13 13.18 2.73 -14.42
C PRO A 13 11.77 2.30 -14.01
N GLU A 14 10.78 2.55 -14.87
CA GLU A 14 9.39 2.10 -14.61
C GLU A 14 9.31 0.58 -14.44
N GLU A 15 10.08 -0.17 -15.23
CA GLU A 15 10.18 -1.62 -15.14
C GLU A 15 10.65 -2.08 -13.75
N SER A 16 11.69 -1.44 -13.18
CA SER A 16 12.15 -1.80 -11.84
C SER A 16 11.09 -1.54 -10.75
N VAL A 17 10.29 -0.49 -10.90
CA VAL A 17 9.18 -0.21 -9.98
C VAL A 17 8.04 -1.20 -10.16
N ARG A 18 7.71 -1.55 -11.41
CA ARG A 18 6.70 -2.57 -11.74
C ARG A 18 7.08 -3.90 -11.10
N ASP A 19 8.29 -4.37 -11.34
CA ASP A 19 8.77 -5.66 -10.85
C ASP A 19 8.82 -5.68 -9.32
N ALA A 20 9.26 -4.59 -8.68
CA ALA A 20 9.26 -4.49 -7.22
C ALA A 20 7.86 -4.60 -6.59
N ILE A 21 6.85 -3.98 -7.22
CA ILE A 21 5.46 -4.02 -6.76
C ILE A 21 4.88 -5.42 -6.95
N GLU A 22 5.08 -6.02 -8.13
CA GLU A 22 4.58 -7.37 -8.42
C GLU A 22 5.19 -8.39 -7.44
N GLN A 23 6.51 -8.35 -7.24
CA GLN A 23 7.20 -9.25 -6.32
C GLN A 23 6.76 -9.04 -4.86
N ALA A 24 6.51 -7.80 -4.43
CA ALA A 24 5.98 -7.53 -3.10
C ALA A 24 4.59 -8.17 -2.90
N CYS A 25 3.71 -8.07 -3.89
CA CYS A 25 2.39 -8.71 -3.86
C CYS A 25 2.49 -10.25 -3.88
N LEU A 26 3.39 -10.82 -4.68
CA LEU A 26 3.55 -12.28 -4.76
C LEU A 26 4.10 -12.87 -3.46
N ARG A 27 5.11 -12.23 -2.85
CA ARG A 27 5.65 -12.63 -1.54
C ARG A 27 4.60 -12.55 -0.44
N GLU A 28 3.72 -11.55 -0.51
CA GLU A 28 2.60 -11.43 0.41
C GLU A 28 1.65 -12.64 0.31
N LEU A 29 1.48 -13.26 -0.85
CA LEU A 29 0.65 -14.47 -1.01
C LEU A 29 1.31 -15.75 -0.49
N GLU A 30 2.65 -15.80 -0.52
CA GLU A 30 3.45 -16.93 -0.05
C GLU A 30 3.53 -16.99 1.49
N ALA A 31 3.39 -15.84 2.15
CA ALA A 31 3.42 -15.76 3.61
C ALA A 31 2.24 -16.50 4.26
N LEU A 32 2.54 -17.34 5.26
CA LEU A 32 1.53 -17.96 6.12
C LEU A 32 0.87 -16.88 7.01
N LYS A 33 -0.40 -16.56 6.71
CA LYS A 33 -1.18 -15.50 7.39
C LYS A 33 -2.53 -16.05 7.88
N PRO A 34 -2.65 -16.43 9.17
CA PRO A 34 -3.92 -16.87 9.75
C PRO A 34 -5.06 -15.86 9.51
N GLY A 35 -6.20 -16.32 9.00
CA GLY A 35 -7.39 -15.47 8.78
C GLY A 35 -7.36 -14.61 7.51
N ASN A 36 -6.29 -14.65 6.72
CA ASN A 36 -6.18 -13.97 5.42
C ASN A 36 -5.92 -14.97 4.28
N VAL A 37 -6.16 -14.56 3.03
CA VAL A 37 -5.88 -15.40 1.85
C VAL A 37 -4.37 -15.60 1.71
N HIS A 38 -3.99 -16.85 1.53
CA HIS A 38 -2.62 -17.29 1.22
C HIS A 38 -2.67 -18.63 0.48
N VAL A 39 -1.56 -19.09 -0.07
CA VAL A 39 -1.52 -20.30 -0.94
C VAL A 39 -2.03 -21.59 -0.28
N HIS A 40 -2.21 -21.61 1.05
CA HIS A 40 -2.70 -22.76 1.82
C HIS A 40 -4.12 -22.60 2.38
N ALA A 41 -4.78 -21.45 2.18
CA ALA A 41 -6.18 -21.25 2.55
C ALA A 41 -6.89 -20.23 1.66
N GLU A 42 -7.95 -20.67 0.98
CA GLU A 42 -8.90 -19.77 0.30
C GLU A 42 -9.77 -19.06 1.35
N GLY A 43 -9.88 -17.74 1.23
CA GLY A 43 -10.71 -16.91 2.12
C GLY A 43 -11.67 -16.06 1.30
N HIS A 44 -12.89 -15.88 1.81
CA HIS A 44 -13.85 -14.88 1.33
C HIS A 44 -14.26 -14.99 -0.16
N GLY A 45 -14.15 -16.18 -0.77
CA GLY A 45 -14.55 -16.40 -2.16
C GLY A 45 -13.55 -15.88 -3.21
N MET A 46 -12.31 -15.62 -2.80
CA MET A 46 -11.20 -15.19 -3.67
C MET A 46 -10.16 -16.31 -3.79
N THR A 47 -9.58 -16.45 -4.97
CA THR A 47 -8.52 -17.43 -5.27
C THR A 47 -7.15 -16.78 -5.31
N VAL A 48 -6.08 -17.56 -5.15
CA VAL A 48 -4.70 -17.08 -5.33
C VAL A 48 -4.50 -16.46 -6.72
N ASP A 49 -5.15 -17.00 -7.75
CA ASP A 49 -5.02 -16.50 -9.11
C ASP A 49 -5.68 -15.12 -9.28
N ASP A 50 -6.76 -14.82 -8.55
CA ASP A 50 -7.36 -13.48 -8.51
C ASP A 50 -6.37 -12.45 -7.95
N PHE A 51 -5.65 -12.78 -6.87
CA PHE A 51 -4.63 -11.90 -6.32
C PHE A 51 -3.44 -11.71 -7.25
N LYS A 52 -2.97 -12.78 -7.92
CA LYS A 52 -1.89 -12.69 -8.93
C LYS A 52 -2.28 -11.80 -10.11
N ALA A 53 -3.48 -11.97 -10.65
CA ALA A 53 -4.01 -11.13 -11.73
C ALA A 53 -4.09 -9.65 -11.29
N SER A 54 -4.59 -9.42 -10.07
CA SER A 54 -4.70 -8.07 -9.49
C SER A 54 -3.32 -7.44 -9.21
N ALA A 55 -2.32 -8.23 -8.83
CA ALA A 55 -0.95 -7.78 -8.62
C ALA A 55 -0.31 -7.30 -9.92
N ALA A 56 -0.43 -8.07 -11.00
CA ALA A 56 0.08 -7.70 -12.32
C ALA A 56 -0.59 -6.41 -12.84
N ILE A 57 -1.92 -6.28 -12.70
CA ILE A 57 -2.66 -5.09 -13.09
C ILE A 57 -2.21 -3.87 -12.27
N ALA A 58 -2.11 -4.01 -10.95
CA ALA A 58 -1.65 -2.94 -10.07
C ALA A 58 -0.24 -2.49 -10.45
N ALA A 59 0.71 -3.42 -10.57
CA ALA A 59 2.10 -3.13 -10.94
C ALA A 59 2.18 -2.31 -12.24
N ALA A 60 1.42 -2.69 -13.27
CA ALA A 60 1.41 -2.03 -14.58
C ALA A 60 0.87 -0.59 -14.56
N TYR A 61 -0.01 -0.24 -13.61
CA TYR A 61 -0.51 1.13 -13.46
C TYR A 61 0.34 1.95 -12.51
N LEU A 62 0.73 1.37 -11.36
CA LEU A 62 1.49 2.07 -10.32
C LEU A 62 2.89 2.48 -10.82
N SER A 63 3.48 1.75 -11.77
CA SER A 63 4.79 2.04 -12.33
C SER A 63 4.83 3.17 -13.37
N ARG A 64 3.68 3.68 -13.84
CA ARG A 64 3.63 4.70 -14.90
C ARG A 64 4.00 6.08 -14.37
N ARG A 65 5.00 6.76 -14.93
CA ARG A 65 5.36 8.13 -14.53
C ARG A 65 4.34 9.17 -14.92
N SER A 66 3.62 8.93 -16.01
CA SER A 66 2.68 9.88 -16.59
C SER A 66 1.40 10.07 -15.79
N LEU A 67 1.13 9.20 -14.81
CA LEU A 67 -0.07 9.25 -13.99
C LEU A 67 0.21 9.88 -12.62
N SER A 68 -0.75 10.66 -12.13
CA SER A 68 -0.82 11.09 -10.73
C SER A 68 -1.07 9.92 -9.78
N VAL A 69 -0.90 10.13 -8.46
CA VAL A 69 -1.15 9.10 -7.44
C VAL A 69 -2.61 8.64 -7.50
N GLY A 70 -3.55 9.56 -7.61
CA GLY A 70 -4.97 9.24 -7.69
C GLY A 70 -5.34 8.48 -8.97
N GLU A 71 -4.78 8.86 -10.13
CA GLU A 71 -5.01 8.14 -11.38
C GLU A 71 -4.45 6.72 -11.33
N LYS A 72 -3.24 6.53 -10.78
CA LYS A 72 -2.65 5.20 -10.55
C LYS A 72 -3.59 4.31 -9.75
N ILE A 73 -4.12 4.83 -8.64
CA ILE A 73 -5.03 4.10 -7.75
C ILE A 73 -6.33 3.78 -8.48
N LEU A 74 -6.95 4.75 -9.13
CA LEU A 74 -8.22 4.57 -9.82
C LEU A 74 -8.13 3.52 -10.93
N HIS A 75 -7.12 3.59 -11.77
CA HIS A 75 -6.95 2.65 -12.87
C HIS A 75 -6.60 1.24 -12.37
N ALA A 76 -5.69 1.13 -11.41
CA ALA A 76 -5.33 -0.16 -10.82
C ALA A 76 -6.54 -0.86 -10.18
N VAL A 77 -7.32 -0.15 -9.37
CA VAL A 77 -8.50 -0.71 -8.71
C VAL A 77 -9.60 -1.05 -9.71
N LYS A 78 -9.92 -0.12 -10.62
CA LYS A 78 -10.98 -0.32 -11.62
C LYS A 78 -10.74 -1.56 -12.46
N ASP A 79 -9.52 -1.72 -12.98
CA ASP A 79 -9.20 -2.83 -13.87
C ASP A 79 -9.00 -4.14 -13.09
N SER A 80 -8.49 -4.09 -11.85
CA SER A 80 -8.45 -5.28 -10.99
C SER A 80 -9.86 -5.81 -10.72
N VAL A 81 -10.78 -4.96 -10.26
CA VAL A 81 -12.18 -5.32 -10.00
C VAL A 81 -12.89 -5.80 -11.27
N ALA A 82 -12.66 -5.15 -12.42
CA ALA A 82 -13.21 -5.59 -13.69
C ALA A 82 -12.69 -6.98 -14.13
N SER A 83 -11.45 -7.30 -13.78
CA SER A 83 -10.80 -8.57 -14.14
C SER A 83 -11.24 -9.73 -13.24
N VAL A 84 -11.34 -9.53 -11.92
CA VAL A 84 -11.55 -10.61 -10.95
C VAL A 84 -12.92 -10.57 -10.24
N GLY A 85 -13.72 -9.55 -10.53
CA GLY A 85 -15.09 -9.43 -10.03
C GLY A 85 -15.25 -9.05 -8.55
N CYS A 86 -14.14 -8.84 -7.83
CA CYS A 86 -14.14 -8.48 -6.41
C CYS A 86 -12.95 -7.58 -6.04
N ASN A 87 -12.95 -7.07 -4.82
CA ASN A 87 -11.84 -6.28 -4.28
C ASN A 87 -10.81 -7.17 -3.62
N THR A 88 -9.67 -7.33 -4.28
CA THR A 88 -8.50 -8.10 -3.83
C THR A 88 -7.37 -7.23 -3.31
N ASN A 89 -7.25 -5.98 -3.76
CA ASN A 89 -6.00 -5.22 -3.61
C ASN A 89 -6.16 -3.73 -3.31
N LEU A 90 -7.36 -3.21 -2.99
CA LEU A 90 -7.54 -1.77 -2.72
C LEU A 90 -6.51 -1.24 -1.71
N GLY A 91 -6.32 -1.94 -0.59
CA GLY A 91 -5.40 -1.50 0.46
C GLY A 91 -3.94 -1.50 0.01
N ILE A 92 -3.53 -2.53 -0.74
CA ILE A 92 -2.20 -2.64 -1.34
C ILE A 92 -1.96 -1.48 -2.31
N VAL A 93 -2.91 -1.22 -3.19
CA VAL A 93 -2.82 -0.14 -4.19
C VAL A 93 -2.72 1.23 -3.52
N LEU A 94 -3.52 1.50 -2.48
CA LEU A 94 -3.46 2.74 -1.71
C LEU A 94 -2.08 2.95 -1.07
N LEU A 95 -1.47 1.91 -0.49
CA LEU A 95 -0.15 2.04 0.13
C LEU A 95 0.98 2.14 -0.91
N CYS A 96 0.92 1.35 -1.99
CA CYS A 96 2.00 1.29 -2.97
C CYS A 96 2.04 2.51 -3.90
N ALA A 97 0.91 3.13 -4.24
CA ALA A 97 0.87 4.23 -5.21
C ALA A 97 1.77 5.45 -4.87
N PRO A 98 1.73 6.03 -3.65
CA PRO A 98 2.60 7.14 -3.31
C PRO A 98 4.08 6.73 -3.19
N LEU A 99 4.37 5.49 -2.79
CA LEU A 99 5.73 4.94 -2.79
C LEU A 99 6.28 4.79 -4.22
N ALA A 100 5.47 4.27 -5.14
CA ALA A 100 5.83 4.14 -6.54
C ALA A 100 6.09 5.53 -7.16
N GLN A 101 5.22 6.51 -6.86
CA GLN A 101 5.44 7.89 -7.29
C GLN A 101 6.75 8.46 -6.75
N ALA A 102 7.07 8.22 -5.48
CA ALA A 102 8.31 8.68 -4.85
C ALA A 102 9.56 7.97 -5.41
N ALA A 103 9.46 6.70 -5.81
CA ALA A 103 10.55 5.96 -6.43
C ALA A 103 10.84 6.48 -7.85
N LEU A 104 9.80 6.88 -8.57
CA LEU A 104 9.88 7.39 -9.93
C LEU A 104 10.20 8.89 -10.02
N ALA A 105 10.04 9.63 -8.92
CA ALA A 105 10.30 11.06 -8.87
C ALA A 105 11.79 11.36 -9.06
N GLU A 106 12.08 12.34 -9.90
CA GLU A 106 13.44 12.85 -10.10
C GLU A 106 13.90 13.68 -8.90
N GLY A 107 15.22 13.81 -8.77
CA GLY A 107 15.87 14.64 -7.76
C GLY A 107 16.39 13.88 -6.53
N GLU A 108 17.16 14.61 -5.73
CA GLU A 108 17.90 14.05 -4.60
C GLU A 108 17.01 13.70 -3.41
N GLY A 109 17.55 12.81 -2.56
CA GLY A 109 16.95 12.39 -1.30
C GLY A 109 16.71 10.88 -1.22
N THR A 110 16.46 10.42 -0.01
CA THR A 110 15.99 9.06 0.25
C THR A 110 14.56 8.87 -0.26
N LEU A 111 14.13 7.61 -0.43
CA LEU A 111 12.74 7.30 -0.79
C LEU A 111 11.74 7.96 0.18
N ARG A 112 12.03 7.97 1.48
CA ARG A 112 11.16 8.59 2.50
C ARG A 112 11.06 10.11 2.33
N GLN A 113 12.17 10.78 2.01
CA GLN A 113 12.14 12.23 1.73
C GLN A 113 11.36 12.55 0.45
N ARG A 114 11.51 11.74 -0.60
CA ARG A 114 10.71 11.88 -1.82
C ARG A 114 9.23 11.62 -1.57
N LEU A 115 8.91 10.65 -0.71
CA LEU A 115 7.54 10.34 -0.32
C LEU A 115 6.87 11.50 0.42
N ASP A 116 7.54 12.12 1.40
CA ASP A 116 7.00 13.31 2.09
C ASP A 116 6.64 14.41 1.08
N ARG A 117 7.48 14.66 0.07
CA ARG A 117 7.16 15.61 -1.01
C ARG A 117 5.92 15.20 -1.80
N VAL A 118 5.81 13.93 -2.18
CA VAL A 118 4.63 13.39 -2.87
C VAL A 118 3.36 13.57 -2.04
N LEU A 119 3.41 13.22 -0.75
CA LEU A 119 2.25 13.31 0.15
C LEU A 119 1.80 14.76 0.34
N ARG A 120 2.74 15.72 0.42
CA ARG A 120 2.42 17.16 0.50
C ARG A 120 1.89 17.75 -0.81
N SER A 121 2.15 17.10 -1.94
CA SER A 121 1.69 17.55 -3.26
C SER A 121 0.38 16.92 -3.71
N LEU A 122 -0.21 16.02 -2.92
CA LEU A 122 -1.48 15.40 -3.25
C LEU A 122 -2.57 16.47 -3.41
N SER A 123 -3.42 16.29 -4.41
CA SER A 123 -4.41 17.28 -4.82
C SER A 123 -5.84 16.85 -4.50
N VAL A 124 -6.80 17.77 -4.72
CA VAL A 124 -8.24 17.47 -4.70
C VAL A 124 -8.61 16.49 -5.83
N ASP A 125 -7.92 16.53 -6.97
CA ASP A 125 -8.16 15.59 -8.07
C ASP A 125 -7.64 14.19 -7.74
N ASP A 126 -6.53 14.08 -7.01
CA ASP A 126 -6.10 12.81 -6.43
C ASP A 126 -7.16 12.26 -5.48
N ALA A 127 -7.72 13.10 -4.60
CA ALA A 127 -8.82 12.72 -3.71
C ALA A 127 -10.03 12.23 -4.49
N ARG A 128 -10.41 12.93 -5.56
CA ARG A 128 -11.55 12.58 -6.42
C ARG A 128 -11.36 11.22 -7.07
N ALA A 129 -10.16 10.94 -7.57
CA ALA A 129 -9.83 9.66 -8.19
C ALA A 129 -9.81 8.53 -7.17
N VAL A 130 -9.24 8.75 -5.98
CA VAL A 130 -9.22 7.76 -4.89
C VAL A 130 -10.63 7.47 -4.37
N TYR A 131 -11.48 8.48 -4.21
CA TYR A 131 -12.87 8.29 -3.76
C TYR A 131 -13.65 7.44 -4.76
N LYS A 132 -13.47 7.68 -6.07
CA LYS A 132 -14.01 6.82 -7.12
C LYS A 132 -13.49 5.39 -7.01
N ALA A 133 -12.19 5.21 -6.79
CA ALA A 133 -11.58 3.89 -6.63
C ALA A 133 -12.17 3.12 -5.43
N ILE A 134 -12.28 3.78 -4.27
CA ILE A 134 -12.88 3.19 -3.06
C ILE A 134 -14.33 2.77 -3.32
N ARG A 135 -15.13 3.60 -4.00
CA ARG A 135 -16.51 3.25 -4.36
C ARG A 135 -16.59 2.06 -5.33
N ILE A 136 -15.67 1.95 -6.29
CA ILE A 136 -15.60 0.80 -7.22
C ILE A 136 -15.22 -0.47 -6.47
N ALA A 137 -14.22 -0.41 -5.59
CA ALA A 137 -13.79 -1.54 -4.78
C ALA A 137 -14.85 -1.98 -3.75
N SER A 138 -15.68 -1.05 -3.27
CA SER A 138 -16.75 -1.31 -2.29
C SER A 138 -16.26 -2.14 -1.09
N PRO A 139 -15.20 -1.70 -0.36
CA PRO A 139 -14.63 -2.48 0.74
C PRO A 139 -15.65 -2.68 1.87
N ALA A 140 -15.56 -3.82 2.54
CA ALA A 140 -16.39 -4.10 3.71
C ALA A 140 -16.09 -3.09 4.84
N GLY A 141 -17.14 -2.63 5.53
CA GLY A 141 -17.00 -1.73 6.68
C GLY A 141 -16.63 -0.29 6.34
N LEU A 142 -16.91 0.18 5.12
CA LEU A 142 -16.70 1.58 4.73
C LEU A 142 -17.53 2.56 5.57
N GLY A 143 -18.82 2.22 5.77
CA GLY A 143 -19.76 3.01 6.58
C GLY A 143 -19.96 4.44 6.06
N ALA A 144 -20.61 5.27 6.87
CA ALA A 144 -20.69 6.71 6.66
C ALA A 144 -19.64 7.44 7.53
N SER A 145 -19.12 8.55 7.04
CA SER A 145 -18.18 9.42 7.75
C SER A 145 -18.81 10.80 7.99
N PRO A 146 -18.70 11.38 9.19
CA PRO A 146 -19.18 12.75 9.43
C PRO A 146 -18.37 13.78 8.63
N GLU A 147 -17.09 13.49 8.37
CA GLU A 147 -16.17 14.35 7.63
C GLU A 147 -15.64 13.62 6.40
N HIS A 148 -15.58 14.34 5.27
CA HIS A 148 -15.02 13.89 4.00
C HIS A 148 -15.50 12.50 3.54
N ASP A 149 -16.80 12.20 3.70
CA ASP A 149 -17.37 10.92 3.30
C ASP A 149 -17.13 10.61 1.81
N VAL A 150 -16.62 9.42 1.53
CA VAL A 150 -16.32 8.96 0.17
C VAL A 150 -17.54 8.75 -0.72
N ALA A 151 -18.76 8.79 -0.16
CA ALA A 151 -19.99 8.84 -0.94
C ALA A 151 -20.17 10.16 -1.70
N HIS A 152 -19.50 11.23 -1.27
CA HIS A 152 -19.62 12.57 -1.85
C HIS A 152 -18.37 12.96 -2.67
N GLU A 153 -18.42 14.12 -3.31
CA GLU A 153 -17.25 14.70 -3.98
C GLU A 153 -16.32 15.38 -2.95
N PRO A 154 -15.00 15.15 -3.02
CA PRO A 154 -14.07 15.77 -2.08
C PRO A 154 -13.91 17.27 -2.38
N THR A 155 -13.78 18.04 -1.31
CA THR A 155 -13.50 19.49 -1.34
C THR A 155 -12.10 19.83 -0.84
N VAL A 156 -11.37 18.83 -0.34
CA VAL A 156 -10.03 18.94 0.24
C VAL A 156 -9.07 18.02 -0.51
N ASP A 157 -7.77 18.21 -0.32
CA ASP A 157 -6.78 17.32 -0.89
C ASP A 157 -6.80 15.92 -0.24
N LEU A 158 -6.14 14.95 -0.89
CA LEU A 158 -6.17 13.57 -0.43
C LEU A 158 -5.47 13.39 0.94
N ARG A 159 -4.44 14.18 1.26
CA ARG A 159 -3.74 14.05 2.56
C ARG A 159 -4.64 14.53 3.69
N GLU A 160 -5.35 15.63 3.50
CA GLU A 160 -6.33 16.15 4.47
C GLU A 160 -7.48 15.15 4.68
N ALA A 161 -8.05 14.62 3.60
CA ALA A 161 -9.09 13.60 3.68
C ALA A 161 -8.64 12.35 4.45
N MET A 162 -7.42 11.87 4.20
CA MET A 162 -6.83 10.73 4.91
C MET A 162 -6.55 11.06 6.38
N ALA A 163 -6.11 12.28 6.69
CA ALA A 163 -5.87 12.71 8.08
C ALA A 163 -7.14 12.65 8.93
N ALA A 164 -8.30 13.04 8.38
CA ALA A 164 -9.59 12.93 9.08
C ALA A 164 -10.00 11.47 9.40
N ALA A 165 -9.50 10.50 8.63
CA ALA A 165 -9.77 9.08 8.84
C ALA A 165 -8.66 8.34 9.63
N ALA A 166 -7.52 8.98 9.89
CA ALA A 166 -6.32 8.34 10.46
C ALA A 166 -6.54 7.65 11.82
N GLY A 167 -7.51 8.12 12.61
CA GLY A 167 -7.83 7.52 13.91
C GLY A 167 -8.55 6.17 13.84
N ARG A 168 -9.17 5.83 12.69
CA ARG A 168 -9.99 4.62 12.50
C ARG A 168 -9.57 3.76 11.30
N ASP A 169 -8.63 4.26 10.50
CA ASP A 169 -8.15 3.60 9.30
C ASP A 169 -6.62 3.67 9.23
N ARG A 170 -5.98 2.49 9.26
CA ARG A 170 -4.52 2.37 9.33
C ARG A 170 -3.83 2.75 8.03
N ILE A 171 -4.51 2.65 6.89
CA ILE A 171 -3.99 3.14 5.61
C ILE A 171 -4.01 4.66 5.63
N ALA A 172 -5.13 5.26 6.05
CA ALA A 172 -5.25 6.70 6.19
C ALA A 172 -4.21 7.27 7.19
N PHE A 173 -3.91 6.51 8.26
CA PHE A 173 -2.82 6.83 9.18
C PHE A 173 -1.46 6.93 8.48
N GLN A 174 -1.12 6.04 7.54
CA GLN A 174 0.15 6.11 6.80
C GLN A 174 0.26 7.40 5.98
N TYR A 175 -0.83 7.84 5.34
CA TYR A 175 -0.84 9.10 4.58
C TYR A 175 -0.66 10.32 5.49
N ALA A 176 -1.26 10.31 6.67
CA ALA A 176 -1.16 11.41 7.63
C ALA A 176 0.23 11.48 8.30
N HIS A 177 0.84 10.32 8.56
CA HIS A 177 2.09 10.16 9.33
C HIS A 177 3.27 9.69 8.48
N ASP A 178 3.31 10.07 7.20
CA ASP A 178 4.46 9.87 6.31
C ASP A 178 5.00 8.42 6.27
N PHE A 179 4.07 7.46 6.28
CA PHE A 179 4.29 6.02 6.23
C PHE A 179 5.14 5.49 7.41
N GLU A 180 4.91 6.04 8.60
CA GLU A 180 5.61 5.67 9.83
C GLU A 180 5.63 4.16 10.08
N ASP A 181 4.49 3.48 10.03
CA ASP A 181 4.44 2.04 10.37
C ASP A 181 5.13 1.20 9.28
N VAL A 182 4.95 1.55 8.00
CA VAL A 182 5.58 0.83 6.88
C VAL A 182 7.10 0.85 7.01
N PHE A 183 7.70 2.01 7.24
CA PHE A 183 9.15 2.15 7.32
C PHE A 183 9.72 1.79 8.70
N GLY A 184 9.03 2.20 9.77
CA GLY A 184 9.49 2.08 11.15
C GLY A 184 9.34 0.66 11.68
N LEU A 185 8.22 -0.01 11.36
CA LEU A 185 7.95 -1.37 11.81
C LEU A 185 8.18 -2.39 10.69
N GLY A 186 7.56 -2.19 9.52
CA GLY A 186 7.59 -3.17 8.43
C GLY A 186 8.98 -3.39 7.84
N VAL A 187 9.60 -2.33 7.31
CA VAL A 187 10.95 -2.40 6.71
C VAL A 187 12.01 -2.77 7.75
N ALA A 188 11.87 -2.32 9.00
CA ALA A 188 12.78 -2.69 10.08
C ALA A 188 12.70 -4.20 10.36
N SER A 189 11.49 -4.75 10.53
CA SER A 189 11.26 -6.17 10.80
C SER A 189 11.72 -7.05 9.64
N TRP A 190 11.48 -6.63 8.40
CA TRP A 190 11.94 -7.33 7.20
C TRP A 190 13.47 -7.42 7.16
N ARG A 191 14.18 -6.31 7.40
CA ARG A 191 15.64 -6.27 7.41
C ARG A 191 16.23 -7.12 8.52
N GLU A 192 15.61 -7.10 9.69
CA GLU A 192 16.03 -7.94 10.81
C GLU A 192 15.83 -9.42 10.48
N ALA A 193 14.69 -9.79 9.88
CA ALA A 193 14.40 -11.18 9.47
C ALA A 193 15.44 -11.73 8.49
N LEU A 194 15.85 -10.93 7.51
CA LEU A 194 16.85 -11.32 6.51
C LEU A 194 18.29 -11.12 6.97
N SER A 195 18.51 -10.68 8.21
CA SER A 195 19.86 -10.47 8.71
C SER A 195 20.58 -11.81 8.92
N VAL A 196 21.87 -11.84 8.56
CA VAL A 196 22.75 -13.02 8.74
C VAL A 196 23.02 -13.35 10.21
N GLU A 197 22.57 -12.50 11.13
CA GLU A 197 22.73 -12.67 12.58
C GLU A 197 21.72 -13.65 13.17
N ILE A 198 20.66 -14.02 12.43
CA ILE A 198 19.69 -15.04 12.85
C ILE A 198 20.25 -16.44 12.52
N PRO A 199 20.55 -17.30 13.52
CA PRO A 199 21.03 -18.66 13.26
C PRO A 199 19.98 -19.45 12.48
N GLY A 200 20.35 -19.91 11.28
CA GLY A 200 19.47 -20.62 10.34
C GLY A 200 18.99 -19.76 9.16
N GLY A 201 19.04 -18.42 9.27
CA GLY A 201 18.47 -17.49 8.31
C GLY A 201 16.93 -17.59 8.24
N MET A 202 16.27 -16.54 7.77
CA MET A 202 14.90 -16.66 7.26
C MET A 202 14.93 -16.52 5.75
N ASP A 203 14.14 -17.32 5.05
CA ASP A 203 13.82 -17.02 3.65
C ASP A 203 12.86 -15.81 3.54
N GLU A 204 12.57 -15.39 2.31
CA GLU A 204 11.71 -14.23 2.07
C GLU A 204 10.25 -14.47 2.48
N ALA A 205 9.75 -15.71 2.42
CA ALA A 205 8.40 -16.05 2.83
C ALA A 205 8.27 -16.04 4.36
N GLU A 206 9.27 -16.56 5.07
CA GLU A 206 9.40 -16.49 6.53
C GLU A 206 9.55 -15.04 7.01
N ALA A 207 10.35 -14.23 6.31
CA ALA A 207 10.47 -12.81 6.58
C ALA A 207 9.14 -12.07 6.39
N ALA A 208 8.38 -12.38 5.32
CA ALA A 208 7.06 -11.80 5.08
C ALA A 208 6.05 -12.21 6.18
N ALA A 209 6.06 -13.48 6.59
CA ALA A 209 5.24 -13.97 7.69
C ALA A 209 5.60 -13.31 9.02
N ARG A 210 6.89 -13.08 9.30
CA ARG A 210 7.34 -12.33 10.48
C ARG A 210 6.83 -10.90 10.46
N VAL A 211 6.94 -10.19 9.33
CA VAL A 211 6.40 -8.82 9.19
C VAL A 211 4.90 -8.82 9.49
N TYR A 212 4.15 -9.76 8.92
CA TYR A 212 2.72 -9.91 9.21
C TYR A 212 2.44 -10.09 10.70
N LEU A 213 3.15 -11.00 11.37
CA LEU A 213 2.96 -11.26 12.82
C LEU A 213 3.32 -10.05 13.68
N VAL A 214 4.34 -9.28 13.28
CA VAL A 214 4.71 -8.04 13.99
C VAL A 214 3.62 -6.98 13.84
N PHE A 215 3.04 -6.81 12.65
CA PHE A 215 1.89 -5.92 12.47
C PHE A 215 0.66 -6.39 13.25
N LEU A 216 0.36 -7.70 13.20
CA LEU A 216 -0.77 -8.30 13.92
C LEU A 216 -0.64 -8.15 15.44
N GLY A 217 0.56 -8.32 15.99
CA GLY A 217 0.81 -8.15 17.43
C GLY A 217 0.98 -6.69 17.87
N GLY A 218 1.27 -5.78 16.94
CA GLY A 218 1.51 -4.36 17.22
C GLY A 218 0.26 -3.48 17.13
N PHE A 219 -0.73 -3.88 16.33
CA PHE A 219 -1.91 -3.06 16.08
C PHE A 219 -3.19 -3.91 16.03
N PRO A 220 -4.30 -3.42 16.63
CA PRO A 220 -5.60 -4.01 16.38
C PRO A 220 -5.98 -3.91 14.90
N ASP A 221 -6.49 -5.01 14.33
CA ASP A 221 -6.94 -5.02 12.95
C ASP A 221 -8.25 -4.23 12.81
N SER A 222 -8.20 -3.10 12.10
CA SER A 222 -9.35 -2.20 11.93
C SER A 222 -10.53 -2.83 11.18
N HIS A 223 -10.33 -3.85 10.34
CA HIS A 223 -11.42 -4.60 9.71
C HIS A 223 -12.08 -5.57 10.69
N ILE A 224 -11.30 -6.22 11.56
CA ILE A 224 -11.81 -7.07 12.63
C ILE A 224 -12.58 -6.22 13.65
N GLU A 225 -12.04 -5.06 14.02
CA GLU A 225 -12.68 -4.14 14.96
C GLU A 225 -14.04 -3.67 14.46
N ARG A 226 -14.12 -3.25 13.18
CA ARG A 226 -15.37 -2.81 12.55
C ARG A 226 -16.39 -3.95 12.41
N LYS A 227 -15.95 -5.20 12.25
CA LYS A 227 -16.84 -6.35 12.00
C LYS A 227 -17.29 -7.05 13.29
N TYR A 228 -16.48 -7.06 14.34
CA TYR A 228 -16.73 -7.85 15.56
C TYR A 228 -16.72 -6.99 16.83
N SER A 229 -15.58 -6.39 17.21
CA SER A 229 -15.44 -5.35 18.26
C SER A 229 -13.97 -5.07 18.56
N ALA A 230 -13.68 -3.99 19.29
CA ALA A 230 -12.33 -3.67 19.79
C ALA A 230 -11.71 -4.78 20.66
N ALA A 231 -12.53 -5.49 21.45
CA ALA A 231 -12.05 -6.58 22.31
C ALA A 231 -11.69 -7.85 21.53
N VAL A 232 -12.20 -8.02 20.30
CA VAL A 232 -11.87 -9.15 19.41
C VAL A 232 -10.71 -8.79 18.46
N ALA A 233 -10.43 -7.50 18.28
CA ALA A 233 -9.33 -7.00 17.45
C ALA A 233 -7.98 -6.91 18.18
N GLN A 234 -7.97 -7.03 19.52
CA GLN A 234 -6.76 -7.05 20.37
C GLN A 234 -6.10 -8.43 20.44
#